data_AF-A0A967RGJ5-F1
#
_entry.id   AF-A0A967RGJ5-F1
#
_cell.length_a   1.000
_cell.length_b   1.000
_cell.length_c   1.000
_cell.angle_alpha   90.00
_cell.angle_beta   90.00
_cell.angle_gamma   90.00
#
_symmetry.space_group_name_H-M   'P 1'
#
loop_
_entity.id
_entity.type
_entity.pdbx_description
1 polymer ?
#
loop_
_entity_poly.entity_id
_entity_poly.type
_entity_poly.pdbx_seq_one_letter_code
_entity_poly.pdbx_strand_id
1 'polypeptide(L)'
;MSKKRKNSSQSVSGDDPLKNLIQHIALELERGNGLEAMSLFAKGQAQHVLATTPELPSQLVDLMGKKMADKLIAVFVFSPCPFCKKGRQKCESCDGHGHMEYEMVCVDCLGLGVVLCNFCNGSGWSPIDSIPLGLRPVILLRRSKMAMARIRKILSRPTLRASKQNGIIILKKHAQKLMDLSRYIGVLENTVLAENELAKSNEHLDTQTNEIVKSCISTAASANTQAREIIKHMASTSRSQSQESDQDSDTLNLAIARAEFYESLLDSAIIFAETSLAHPFLNEAIEKLVGKSDSLEKDDEIII
;
A
#
# COMPACT_ATOMS: atom_id res chain seq x y z
N MET A 1 -61.91 -46.84 20.04
CA MET A 1 -60.46 -47.16 20.11
C MET A 1 -59.67 -45.98 19.57
N SER A 2 -59.23 -45.05 20.42
CA SER A 2 -58.46 -43.86 20.03
C SER A 2 -56.98 -44.20 19.87
N LYS A 3 -56.48 -44.14 18.63
CA LYS A 3 -55.06 -44.28 18.32
C LYS A 3 -54.31 -43.03 18.80
N LYS A 4 -53.65 -43.13 19.95
CA LYS A 4 -52.65 -42.17 20.45
C LYS A 4 -51.52 -42.04 19.41
N ARG A 5 -51.50 -40.94 18.64
CA ARG A 5 -50.35 -40.57 17.82
C ARG A 5 -49.21 -40.18 18.75
N LYS A 6 -48.16 -41.01 18.82
CA LYS A 6 -46.88 -40.64 19.41
C LYS A 6 -46.24 -39.60 18.50
N ASN A 7 -46.33 -38.32 18.86
CA ASN A 7 -45.46 -37.29 18.29
C ASN A 7 -44.03 -37.60 18.75
N SER A 8 -43.22 -38.18 17.86
CA SER A 8 -41.78 -38.25 18.08
C SER A 8 -41.22 -36.87 17.80
N SER A 9 -41.07 -36.07 18.85
CA SER A 9 -40.26 -34.86 18.84
C SER A 9 -38.81 -35.27 18.54
N GLN A 10 -38.46 -35.29 17.24
CA GLN A 10 -37.07 -35.22 16.82
C GLN A 10 -36.53 -33.89 17.36
N SER A 11 -35.74 -33.98 18.42
CA SER A 11 -34.87 -32.89 18.84
C SER A 11 -33.91 -32.62 17.70
N VAL A 12 -34.27 -31.65 16.85
CA VAL A 12 -33.33 -31.02 15.93
C VAL A 12 -32.17 -30.56 16.81
N SER A 13 -31.02 -31.22 16.69
CA SER A 13 -29.80 -30.76 17.33
C SER A 13 -29.63 -29.31 16.90
N GLY A 14 -29.77 -28.39 17.86
CA GLY A 14 -29.54 -26.98 17.61
C GLY A 14 -28.07 -26.82 17.30
N ASP A 15 -27.70 -26.98 16.03
CA ASP A 15 -26.33 -26.85 15.59
C ASP A 15 -25.87 -25.42 15.90
N ASP A 16 -24.76 -25.33 16.64
CA ASP A 16 -24.15 -24.06 17.02
C ASP A 16 -23.82 -23.23 15.75
N PRO A 17 -24.51 -22.08 15.53
CA PRO A 17 -24.32 -21.26 14.34
C PRO A 17 -22.86 -20.81 14.14
N LEU A 18 -22.12 -20.58 15.23
CA LEU A 18 -20.71 -20.19 15.18
C LEU A 18 -19.86 -21.34 14.64
N LYS A 19 -20.07 -22.56 15.15
CA LYS A 19 -19.33 -23.73 14.71
C LYS A 19 -19.55 -24.02 13.23
N ASN A 20 -20.79 -23.95 12.75
CA ASN A 20 -21.12 -24.15 11.34
C ASN A 20 -20.46 -23.09 10.45
N LEU A 21 -20.52 -21.81 10.86
CA LEU A 21 -19.87 -20.72 10.13
C LEU A 21 -18.34 -20.93 10.05
N ILE A 22 -17.69 -21.25 11.17
CA ILE A 22 -16.24 -21.45 11.23
C ILE A 22 -15.82 -22.64 10.36
N GLN A 23 -16.58 -23.73 10.37
CA GLN A 23 -16.34 -24.89 9.49
C GLN A 23 -16.46 -24.51 8.01
N HIS A 24 -17.46 -23.70 7.64
CA HIS A 24 -17.62 -23.23 6.26
C HIS A 24 -16.47 -22.32 5.83
N ILE A 25 -16.05 -21.38 6.68
CA ILE A 25 -14.88 -20.52 6.41
C ILE A 25 -13.62 -21.38 6.21
N ALA A 26 -13.38 -22.34 7.09
CA ALA A 26 -12.23 -23.23 6.99
C ALA A 26 -12.24 -24.06 5.68
N LEU A 27 -13.40 -24.59 5.30
CA LEU A 27 -13.57 -25.36 4.05
C LEU A 27 -13.24 -24.51 2.81
N GLU A 28 -13.70 -23.27 2.75
CA GLU A 28 -13.40 -22.37 1.64
C GLU A 28 -11.91 -21.98 1.60
N LEU A 29 -11.27 -21.79 2.77
CA LEU A 29 -9.82 -21.57 2.86
C LEU A 29 -9.00 -22.78 2.41
N GLU A 30 -9.48 -24.00 2.63
CA GLU A 30 -8.84 -25.22 2.15
C GLU A 30 -8.94 -25.38 0.64
N ARG A 31 -10.07 -24.97 0.06
CA ARG A 31 -10.30 -24.93 -1.39
C ARG A 31 -9.52 -23.82 -2.11
N GLY A 32 -8.92 -22.89 -1.36
CA GLY A 32 -8.24 -21.72 -1.92
C GLY A 32 -9.19 -20.57 -2.30
N ASN A 33 -10.47 -20.66 -1.90
CA ASN A 33 -11.51 -19.67 -2.16
C ASN A 33 -11.48 -18.54 -1.12
N GLY A 34 -10.37 -17.79 -1.08
CA GLY A 34 -10.17 -16.74 -0.08
C GLY A 34 -11.26 -15.66 -0.06
N LEU A 35 -11.74 -15.24 -1.23
CA LEU A 35 -12.80 -14.22 -1.32
C LEU A 35 -14.12 -14.70 -0.71
N GLU A 36 -14.47 -15.97 -0.90
CA GLU A 36 -15.68 -16.55 -0.30
C GLU A 36 -15.51 -16.68 1.22
N ALA A 37 -14.33 -17.10 1.69
CA ALA A 37 -14.02 -17.12 3.12
C ALA A 37 -14.14 -15.73 3.77
N MET A 38 -13.68 -14.67 3.10
CA MET A 38 -13.88 -13.28 3.56
C MET A 38 -15.35 -12.87 3.58
N SER A 39 -16.11 -13.23 2.55
CA SER A 39 -17.55 -12.95 2.45
C SER A 39 -18.33 -13.59 3.60
N LEU A 40 -18.07 -14.88 3.84
CA LEU A 40 -18.65 -15.62 4.97
C LEU A 40 -18.27 -14.99 6.31
N PHE A 41 -17.01 -14.59 6.47
CA PHE A 41 -16.55 -13.90 7.69
C PHE A 41 -17.30 -12.58 7.92
N ALA A 42 -17.40 -11.73 6.89
CA ALA A 42 -18.10 -10.46 6.96
C ALA A 42 -19.59 -10.66 7.29
N LYS A 43 -20.23 -11.66 6.67
CA LYS A 43 -21.62 -12.06 6.99
C LYS A 43 -21.77 -12.50 8.44
N GLY A 44 -20.81 -13.27 8.96
CA GLY A 44 -20.78 -13.68 10.37
C GLY A 44 -20.70 -12.51 11.34
N GLN A 45 -19.89 -11.49 11.03
CA GLN A 45 -19.84 -10.27 11.83
C GLN A 45 -21.13 -9.45 11.74
N ALA A 46 -21.70 -9.31 10.55
CA ALA A 46 -22.97 -8.60 10.35
C ALA A 46 -24.14 -9.27 11.08
N GLN A 47 -24.06 -10.58 11.30
CA GLN A 47 -25.04 -11.36 12.08
C GLN A 47 -24.71 -11.46 13.57
N HIS A 48 -23.67 -10.76 14.04
CA HIS A 48 -23.17 -10.83 15.42
C HIS A 48 -22.77 -12.25 15.89
N VAL A 49 -22.46 -13.14 14.95
CA VAL A 49 -21.94 -14.49 15.25
C VAL A 49 -20.45 -14.44 15.57
N LEU A 50 -19.72 -13.54 14.91
CA LEU A 50 -18.29 -13.31 15.16
C LEU A 50 -18.09 -11.98 15.90
N ALA A 51 -17.15 -11.97 16.84
CA ALA A 51 -16.77 -10.77 17.55
C ALA A 51 -16.12 -9.72 16.63
N THR A 52 -16.18 -8.46 17.05
CA THR A 52 -15.51 -7.32 16.42
C THR A 52 -14.41 -6.73 17.30
N THR A 53 -14.06 -7.41 18.41
CA THR A 53 -13.17 -6.90 19.45
C THR A 53 -11.68 -7.07 19.07
N PRO A 54 -10.75 -6.36 19.74
CA PRO A 54 -9.31 -6.50 19.52
C PRO A 54 -8.76 -7.92 19.73
N GLU A 55 -9.44 -8.77 20.51
CA GLU A 55 -9.07 -10.17 20.80
C GLU A 55 -9.48 -11.14 19.68
N LEU A 56 -10.11 -10.65 18.61
CA LEU A 56 -10.55 -11.46 17.48
C LEU A 56 -9.43 -12.37 16.92
N PRO A 57 -8.15 -11.95 16.78
CA PRO A 57 -7.10 -12.85 16.33
C PRO A 57 -6.89 -14.07 17.23
N SER A 58 -6.90 -13.93 18.56
CA SER A 58 -6.75 -15.07 19.47
C SER A 58 -7.99 -15.95 19.47
N GLN A 59 -9.18 -15.36 19.44
CA GLN A 59 -10.43 -16.11 19.31
C GLN A 59 -10.47 -16.96 18.04
N LEU A 60 -9.96 -16.45 16.91
CA LEU A 60 -9.87 -17.25 15.69
C LEU A 60 -8.90 -18.43 15.83
N VAL A 61 -7.78 -18.25 16.55
CA VAL A 61 -6.87 -19.36 16.84
C VAL A 61 -7.58 -20.43 17.66
N ASP A 62 -8.40 -20.05 18.65
CA ASP A 62 -9.16 -21.00 19.47
C ASP A 62 -10.26 -21.71 18.68
N LEU A 63 -10.94 -20.99 17.78
CA LEU A 63 -12.08 -21.51 17.01
C LEU A 63 -11.68 -22.42 15.84
N MET A 64 -10.63 -22.09 15.09
CA MET A 64 -10.24 -22.82 13.87
C MET A 64 -8.80 -23.33 13.86
N GLY A 65 -8.06 -23.10 14.94
CA GLY A 65 -6.64 -23.44 15.03
C GLY A 65 -5.73 -22.41 14.33
N LYS A 66 -4.51 -22.28 14.86
CA LYS A 66 -3.52 -21.30 14.39
C LYS A 66 -3.31 -21.28 12.88
N LYS A 67 -3.17 -22.46 12.26
CA LYS A 67 -2.91 -22.58 10.81
C LYS A 67 -4.04 -21.99 9.96
N MET A 68 -5.30 -22.20 10.32
CA MET A 68 -6.43 -21.67 9.56
C MET A 68 -6.67 -20.20 9.85
N ALA A 69 -6.52 -19.78 11.11
CA ALA A 69 -6.54 -18.36 11.47
C ALA A 69 -5.48 -17.57 10.68
N ASP A 70 -4.25 -18.08 10.60
CA ASP A 70 -3.17 -17.47 9.82
C ASP A 70 -3.49 -17.40 8.32
N LYS A 71 -4.10 -18.44 7.76
CA LYS A 71 -4.58 -18.43 6.36
C LYS A 71 -5.65 -17.35 6.14
N LEU A 72 -6.64 -17.26 7.01
CA LEU A 72 -7.69 -16.25 6.92
C LEU A 72 -7.12 -14.83 7.01
N ILE A 73 -6.24 -14.58 7.98
CA ILE A 73 -5.55 -13.30 8.11
C ILE A 73 -4.74 -13.00 6.85
N ALA A 74 -4.04 -13.99 6.28
CA ALA A 74 -3.30 -13.80 5.03
C ALA A 74 -4.22 -13.40 3.86
N VAL A 75 -5.42 -13.97 3.77
CA VAL A 75 -6.42 -13.57 2.77
C VAL A 75 -6.77 -12.08 2.90
N PHE A 76 -7.05 -11.59 4.13
CA PHE A 76 -7.31 -10.16 4.33
C PHE A 76 -6.08 -9.27 4.07
N VAL A 77 -4.87 -9.73 4.45
CA VAL A 77 -3.61 -9.02 4.16
C VAL A 77 -3.45 -8.78 2.66
N PHE A 78 -3.78 -9.77 1.84
CA PHE A 78 -3.58 -9.76 0.39
C PHE A 78 -4.83 -9.44 -0.43
N SER A 79 -5.95 -9.13 0.21
CA SER A 79 -7.19 -8.80 -0.49
C SER A 79 -6.94 -7.64 -1.48
N PRO A 80 -7.16 -7.85 -2.79
CA PRO A 80 -6.86 -6.85 -3.79
C PRO A 80 -7.84 -5.68 -3.71
N CYS A 81 -7.39 -4.50 -4.12
CA CYS A 81 -8.30 -3.39 -4.36
C CYS A 81 -9.22 -3.72 -5.56
N PRO A 82 -10.55 -3.60 -5.44
CA PRO A 82 -11.47 -3.96 -6.53
C PRO A 82 -11.47 -2.94 -7.69
N PHE A 83 -10.92 -1.74 -7.49
CA PHE A 83 -10.98 -0.63 -8.45
C PHE A 83 -9.70 -0.41 -9.26
N CYS A 84 -8.63 -1.18 -9.00
CA CYS A 84 -7.35 -0.92 -9.64
C CYS A 84 -6.52 -2.17 -9.88
N LYS A 85 -5.50 -2.02 -10.73
CA LYS A 85 -4.50 -3.06 -10.97
C LYS A 85 -3.27 -2.74 -10.14
N LYS A 86 -3.13 -3.41 -8.99
CA LYS A 86 -1.97 -3.27 -8.08
C LYS A 86 -1.72 -1.82 -7.64
N GLY A 87 -2.78 -1.06 -7.39
CA GLY A 87 -2.68 0.29 -6.84
C GLY A 87 -2.66 1.40 -7.86
N ARG A 88 -2.85 1.09 -9.15
CA ARG A 88 -2.71 2.05 -10.24
C ARG A 88 -3.93 2.06 -11.15
N GLN A 89 -4.20 3.24 -11.69
CA GLN A 89 -5.24 3.49 -12.68
C GLN A 89 -4.63 4.22 -13.89
N LYS A 90 -5.29 4.11 -15.04
CA LYS A 90 -4.91 4.88 -16.23
C LYS A 90 -5.04 6.37 -15.90
N CYS A 91 -4.06 7.19 -16.29
CA CYS A 91 -4.17 8.64 -16.10
C CYS A 91 -5.22 9.20 -17.07
N GLU A 92 -6.29 9.78 -16.53
CA GLU A 92 -7.38 10.32 -17.34
C GLU A 92 -6.95 11.56 -18.12
N SER A 93 -6.14 12.43 -17.51
CA SER A 93 -5.70 13.71 -18.09
C SER A 93 -4.88 13.58 -19.38
N CYS A 94 -4.18 12.46 -19.57
CA CYS A 94 -3.42 12.18 -20.79
C CYS A 94 -3.88 10.89 -21.49
N ASP A 95 -5.03 10.36 -21.12
CA ASP A 95 -5.52 9.04 -21.55
C ASP A 95 -4.42 7.95 -21.53
N GLY A 96 -3.59 7.97 -20.48
CA GLY A 96 -2.52 7.02 -20.24
C GLY A 96 -1.30 7.10 -21.16
N HIS A 97 -1.16 8.14 -21.98
CA HIS A 97 0.02 8.34 -22.84
C HIS A 97 1.23 8.87 -22.05
N GLY A 98 0.98 9.59 -20.95
CA GLY A 98 2.01 10.29 -20.18
C GLY A 98 2.41 11.65 -20.76
N HIS A 99 1.85 12.07 -21.88
CA HIS A 99 2.13 13.36 -22.49
C HIS A 99 0.90 13.91 -23.21
N MET A 100 0.91 15.20 -23.49
CA MET A 100 -0.05 15.91 -24.33
C MET A 100 0.72 16.43 -25.55
N GLU A 101 0.26 16.06 -26.76
CA GLU A 101 0.80 16.57 -28.04
C GLU A 101 2.33 16.45 -28.24
N TYR A 102 2.96 15.48 -27.58
CA TYR A 102 4.41 15.17 -27.61
C TYR A 102 5.35 16.26 -27.07
N GLU A 103 4.90 17.49 -26.93
CA GLU A 103 5.71 18.61 -26.42
C GLU A 103 5.53 18.85 -24.91
N MET A 104 4.49 18.27 -24.30
CA MET A 104 4.21 18.48 -22.88
C MET A 104 4.09 17.16 -22.12
N VAL A 105 4.89 17.00 -21.08
CA VAL A 105 4.75 15.87 -20.15
C VAL A 105 3.50 16.08 -19.29
N CYS A 106 2.69 15.03 -19.13
CA CYS A 106 1.53 15.09 -18.26
C CYS A 106 1.98 15.19 -16.80
N VAL A 107 1.69 16.32 -16.16
CA VAL A 107 2.07 16.62 -14.77
C VAL A 107 1.40 15.66 -13.78
N ASP A 108 0.12 15.34 -13.97
CA ASP A 108 -0.65 14.51 -13.03
C ASP A 108 -0.03 13.11 -12.83
N CYS A 109 0.50 12.52 -13.91
CA CYS A 109 1.13 11.21 -13.88
C CYS A 109 2.65 11.23 -14.06
N LEU A 110 3.28 12.41 -14.10
CA LEU A 110 4.72 12.58 -14.27
C LEU A 110 5.29 11.86 -15.49
N GLY A 111 4.56 11.84 -16.60
CA GLY A 111 5.04 11.13 -17.78
C GLY A 111 4.82 9.62 -17.78
N LEU A 112 4.20 9.04 -16.75
CA LEU A 112 4.10 7.59 -16.55
C LEU A 112 2.86 6.96 -17.20
N GLY A 113 1.86 7.76 -17.56
CA GLY A 113 0.58 7.28 -18.11
C GLY A 113 -0.34 6.59 -17.10
N VAL A 114 0.06 6.55 -15.83
CA VAL A 114 -0.74 5.97 -14.75
C VAL A 114 -0.66 6.83 -13.49
N VAL A 115 -1.75 6.87 -12.74
CA VAL A 115 -1.85 7.55 -11.45
C VAL A 115 -2.09 6.52 -10.34
N LEU A 116 -1.87 6.92 -9.09
CA LEU A 116 -2.26 6.10 -7.95
C LEU A 116 -3.78 5.95 -7.90
N CYS A 117 -4.25 4.78 -7.47
CA CYS A 117 -5.66 4.55 -7.24
C CYS A 117 -6.10 5.28 -5.96
N ASN A 118 -7.03 6.23 -6.10
CA ASN A 118 -7.58 7.00 -4.98
C ASN A 118 -8.29 6.11 -3.95
N PHE A 119 -8.92 5.01 -4.38
CA PHE A 119 -9.66 4.13 -3.47
C PHE A 119 -8.76 3.37 -2.47
N CYS A 120 -7.58 2.93 -2.90
CA CYS A 120 -6.65 2.20 -2.03
C CYS A 120 -5.40 3.02 -1.67
N ASN A 121 -5.42 4.31 -2.00
CA ASN A 121 -4.29 5.22 -1.91
C ASN A 121 -2.98 4.59 -2.45
N GLY A 122 -3.02 4.09 -3.69
CA GLY A 122 -1.84 3.51 -4.32
C GLY A 122 -1.36 2.12 -3.83
N SER A 123 -1.86 1.60 -2.70
CA SER A 123 -1.35 0.35 -2.11
C SER A 123 -1.61 -0.91 -2.97
N GLY A 124 -2.72 -0.91 -3.69
CA GLY A 124 -3.22 -2.05 -4.47
C GLY A 124 -3.88 -3.15 -3.64
N TRP A 125 -4.12 -2.90 -2.36
CA TRP A 125 -4.87 -3.76 -1.47
C TRP A 125 -6.17 -3.09 -1.03
N SER A 126 -7.14 -3.85 -0.55
CA SER A 126 -8.39 -3.28 -0.05
C SER A 126 -8.11 -2.29 1.10
N PRO A 127 -8.82 -1.16 1.15
CA PRO A 127 -8.62 -0.11 2.15
C PRO A 127 -8.85 -0.64 3.56
N ILE A 128 -8.29 0.03 4.56
CA ILE A 128 -8.35 -0.45 5.94
C ILE A 128 -9.79 -0.55 6.46
N ASP A 129 -10.71 0.27 5.94
CA ASP A 129 -12.11 0.24 6.35
C ASP A 129 -12.86 -1.01 5.91
N SER A 130 -12.39 -1.67 4.85
CA SER A 130 -12.91 -2.96 4.42
C SER A 130 -12.45 -4.14 5.28
N ILE A 131 -11.51 -3.90 6.21
CA ILE A 131 -10.96 -4.91 7.09
C ILE A 131 -11.74 -4.91 8.43
N PRO A 132 -12.16 -6.09 8.92
CA PRO A 132 -12.75 -6.26 10.25
C PRO A 132 -11.94 -5.56 11.35
N LEU A 133 -12.59 -4.78 12.20
CA LEU A 133 -11.94 -3.94 13.22
C LEU A 133 -10.89 -4.71 14.04
N GLY A 134 -11.26 -5.85 14.60
CA GLY A 134 -10.36 -6.71 15.39
C GLY A 134 -9.16 -7.28 14.61
N LEU A 135 -9.19 -7.30 13.28
CA LEU A 135 -8.07 -7.75 12.45
C LEU A 135 -7.19 -6.60 11.93
N ARG A 136 -7.63 -5.34 12.05
CA ARG A 136 -6.91 -4.18 11.49
C ARG A 136 -5.45 -4.10 11.99
N PRO A 137 -5.15 -4.19 13.31
CA PRO A 137 -3.77 -4.04 13.79
C PRO A 137 -2.81 -5.10 13.21
N VAL A 138 -3.22 -6.38 13.22
CA VAL A 138 -2.38 -7.48 12.70
C VAL A 138 -2.18 -7.37 11.19
N ILE A 139 -3.19 -6.92 10.45
CA ILE A 139 -3.10 -6.74 9.00
C ILE A 139 -2.19 -5.56 8.64
N LEU A 140 -2.35 -4.42 9.31
CA LEU A 140 -1.49 -3.25 9.13
C LEU A 140 -0.02 -3.61 9.39
N LEU A 141 0.26 -4.29 10.51
CA LEU A 141 1.60 -4.75 10.85
C LEU A 141 2.19 -5.69 9.78
N ARG A 142 1.40 -6.65 9.27
CA ARG A 142 1.87 -7.54 8.20
C ARG A 142 2.13 -6.77 6.90
N ARG A 143 1.22 -5.88 6.51
CA ARG A 143 1.34 -5.06 5.29
C ARG A 143 2.57 -4.14 5.35
N SER A 144 2.80 -3.46 6.47
CA SER A 144 3.94 -2.56 6.66
C SER A 144 5.27 -3.32 6.63
N LYS A 145 5.39 -4.45 7.34
CA LYS A 145 6.59 -5.32 7.30
C LYS A 145 6.91 -5.77 5.87
N MET A 146 5.88 -6.15 5.12
CA MET A 146 6.05 -6.55 3.73
C MET A 146 6.49 -5.38 2.83
N ALA A 147 5.86 -4.21 2.96
CA ALA A 147 6.25 -3.02 2.22
C ALA A 147 7.70 -2.62 2.52
N MET A 148 8.09 -2.58 3.80
CA MET A 148 9.46 -2.28 4.20
C MET A 148 10.48 -3.27 3.62
N ALA A 149 10.17 -4.57 3.63
CA ALA A 149 11.04 -5.59 3.02
C ALA A 149 11.16 -5.40 1.50
N ARG A 150 10.07 -5.02 0.82
CA ARG A 150 10.07 -4.77 -0.62
C ARG A 150 10.83 -3.50 -0.98
N ILE A 151 10.67 -2.42 -0.21
CA ILE A 151 11.46 -1.20 -0.35
C ILE A 151 12.94 -1.52 -0.20
N ARG A 152 13.35 -2.19 0.88
CA ARG A 152 14.75 -2.62 1.07
C ARG A 152 15.31 -3.38 -0.13
N LYS A 153 14.52 -4.29 -0.73
CA LYS A 153 14.89 -5.02 -1.95
C LYS A 153 15.01 -4.12 -3.19
N ILE A 154 14.23 -3.03 -3.27
CA ILE A 154 14.32 -2.04 -4.35
C ILE A 154 15.56 -1.16 -4.16
N LEU A 155 15.82 -0.71 -2.92
CA LEU A 155 16.98 0.10 -2.55
C LEU A 155 18.30 -0.66 -2.78
N SER A 156 18.32 -1.97 -2.52
CA SER A 156 19.52 -2.79 -2.75
C SER A 156 19.84 -3.05 -4.23
N ARG A 157 18.95 -2.67 -5.17
CA ARG A 157 19.18 -2.87 -6.60
C ARG A 157 19.90 -1.65 -7.17
N PRO A 158 21.03 -1.85 -7.86
CA PRO A 158 21.74 -0.74 -8.49
C PRO A 158 20.83 -0.03 -9.48
N THR A 159 20.93 1.28 -9.53
CA THR A 159 20.23 2.08 -10.54
C THR A 159 20.94 1.90 -11.87
N LEU A 160 20.15 1.66 -12.93
CA LEU A 160 20.69 1.51 -14.28
C LEU A 160 21.28 2.84 -14.75
N ARG A 161 22.53 2.79 -15.22
CA ARG A 161 23.18 3.95 -15.83
C ARG A 161 22.51 4.26 -17.18
N ALA A 162 22.50 5.54 -17.54
CA ALA A 162 22.05 5.96 -18.85
C ALA A 162 22.92 5.29 -19.94
N SER A 163 22.27 4.86 -21.02
CA SER A 163 22.91 4.32 -22.21
C SER A 163 22.14 4.83 -23.42
N LYS A 164 22.86 5.26 -24.45
CA LYS A 164 22.30 5.77 -25.70
C LYS A 164 21.43 4.71 -26.39
N GLN A 165 22.03 3.54 -26.68
CA GLN A 165 21.41 2.45 -27.44
C GLN A 165 20.16 1.80 -26.82
N ASN A 166 19.73 2.17 -25.61
CA ASN A 166 18.58 1.57 -24.92
C ASN A 166 17.78 2.56 -24.06
N GLY A 167 17.79 3.86 -24.40
CA GLY A 167 17.17 4.92 -23.60
C GLY A 167 15.73 4.61 -23.16
N ILE A 168 14.86 4.20 -24.10
CA ILE A 168 13.44 3.87 -23.83
C ILE A 168 13.32 2.72 -22.82
N ILE A 169 14.13 1.66 -22.97
CA ILE A 169 14.09 0.49 -22.09
C ILE A 169 14.55 0.88 -20.68
N ILE A 170 15.59 1.70 -20.58
CA ILE A 170 16.11 2.21 -19.30
C ILE A 170 15.07 3.10 -18.62
N LEU A 171 14.47 4.04 -19.36
CA LEU A 171 13.42 4.91 -18.86
C LEU A 171 12.23 4.11 -18.33
N LYS A 172 11.78 3.10 -19.07
CA LYS A 172 10.69 2.20 -18.62
C LYS A 172 11.04 1.44 -17.35
N LYS A 173 12.28 0.99 -17.19
CA LYS A 173 12.74 0.30 -15.97
C LYS A 173 12.81 1.25 -14.77
N HIS A 174 13.25 2.48 -14.96
CA HIS A 174 13.24 3.52 -13.92
C HIS A 174 11.82 3.90 -13.52
N ALA A 175 10.94 4.14 -14.50
CA ALA A 175 9.52 4.37 -14.28
C ALA A 175 8.89 3.23 -13.46
N GLN A 176 9.15 1.97 -13.82
CA GLN A 176 8.65 0.83 -13.05
C GLN A 176 9.20 0.81 -11.61
N LYS A 177 10.50 1.08 -11.43
CA LYS A 177 11.13 1.14 -10.10
C LYS A 177 10.49 2.25 -9.25
N LEU A 178 10.28 3.43 -9.82
CA LEU A 178 9.63 4.58 -9.17
C LEU A 178 8.20 4.24 -8.75
N MET A 179 7.40 3.71 -9.66
CA MET A 179 6.02 3.38 -9.35
C MET A 179 5.90 2.23 -8.32
N ASP A 180 6.83 1.27 -8.33
CA ASP A 180 6.86 0.21 -7.31
C ASP A 180 7.20 0.79 -5.94
N LEU A 181 8.12 1.75 -5.90
CA LEU A 181 8.51 2.44 -4.68
C LEU A 181 7.35 3.26 -4.10
N SER A 182 6.71 4.11 -4.92
CA SER A 182 5.53 4.89 -4.52
C SER A 182 4.39 4.00 -4.02
N ARG A 183 4.12 2.86 -4.67
CA ARG A 183 3.14 1.88 -4.18
C ARG A 183 3.43 1.44 -2.74
N TYR A 184 4.67 1.07 -2.43
CA TYR A 184 5.00 0.60 -1.09
C TYR A 184 5.06 1.75 -0.08
N ILE A 185 5.41 2.97 -0.50
CA ILE A 185 5.28 4.17 0.34
C ILE A 185 3.80 4.40 0.71
N GLY A 186 2.86 4.29 -0.23
CA GLY A 186 1.42 4.37 0.05
C GLY A 186 0.92 3.33 1.06
N VAL A 187 1.52 2.12 1.10
CA VAL A 187 1.24 1.14 2.17
C VAL A 187 1.70 1.65 3.54
N LEU A 188 2.88 2.25 3.61
CA LEU A 188 3.42 2.80 4.85
C LEU A 188 2.58 4.00 5.32
N GLU A 189 2.16 4.86 4.39
CA GLU A 189 1.28 6.00 4.67
C GLU A 189 -0.05 5.56 5.26
N ASN A 190 -0.72 4.59 4.63
CA ASN A 190 -1.96 4.02 5.14
C ASN A 190 -1.78 3.39 6.54
N THR A 191 -0.58 2.90 6.84
CA THR A 191 -0.27 2.34 8.16
C THR A 191 -0.18 3.44 9.22
N VAL A 192 0.52 4.54 8.92
CA VAL A 192 0.63 5.69 9.82
C VAL A 192 -0.73 6.36 10.07
N LEU A 193 -1.55 6.48 9.02
CA LEU A 193 -2.89 7.05 9.14
C LEU A 193 -3.82 6.20 9.99
N ALA A 194 -3.89 4.90 9.71
CA ALA A 194 -4.74 3.99 10.46
C ALA A 194 -4.30 3.86 11.92
N GLU A 195 -3.01 4.01 12.20
CA GLU A 195 -2.48 4.03 13.55
C GLU A 195 -3.01 5.22 14.35
N ASN A 196 -2.95 6.43 13.80
CA ASN A 196 -3.48 7.63 14.44
C ASN A 196 -4.97 7.51 14.79
N GLU A 197 -5.74 6.73 14.02
CA GLU A 197 -7.15 6.43 14.31
C GLU A 197 -7.30 5.37 15.42
N LEU A 198 -6.46 4.33 15.39
CA LEU A 198 -6.47 3.27 16.40
C LEU A 198 -5.99 3.77 17.77
N ALA A 199 -4.96 4.62 17.82
CA ALA A 199 -4.41 5.22 19.04
C ALA A 199 -5.48 6.04 19.79
N LYS A 200 -6.37 6.73 19.06
CA LYS A 200 -7.52 7.44 19.66
C LYS A 200 -8.52 6.52 20.35
N SER A 201 -8.50 5.23 20.02
CA SER A 201 -9.49 4.24 20.48
C SER A 201 -8.93 3.25 21.51
N ASN A 202 -7.61 3.11 21.64
CA ASN A 202 -7.00 2.11 22.53
C ASN A 202 -5.58 2.49 23.00
N GLU A 203 -5.47 2.93 24.26
CA GLU A 203 -4.23 3.38 24.89
C GLU A 203 -3.19 2.24 25.07
N HIS A 204 -3.60 0.97 25.08
CA HIS A 204 -2.70 -0.16 25.34
C HIS A 204 -1.92 -0.65 24.10
N LEU A 205 -2.21 -0.15 22.90
CA LEU A 205 -1.51 -0.55 21.68
C LEU A 205 -0.17 0.19 21.47
N ASP A 206 0.24 1.04 22.41
CA ASP A 206 1.13 2.17 22.15
C ASP A 206 2.58 1.78 21.77
N THR A 207 3.26 0.90 22.52
CA THR A 207 4.72 0.73 22.35
C THR A 207 5.13 0.04 21.04
N GLN A 208 4.59 -1.15 20.75
CA GLN A 208 4.94 -1.88 19.52
C GLN A 208 4.49 -1.12 18.26
N THR A 209 3.36 -0.44 18.35
CA THR A 209 2.78 0.28 17.23
C THR A 209 3.60 1.53 16.91
N ASN A 210 4.07 2.25 17.93
CA ASN A 210 5.01 3.36 17.78
C ASN A 210 6.32 2.95 17.10
N GLU A 211 6.90 1.79 17.44
CA GLU A 211 8.10 1.29 16.78
C GLU A 211 7.88 1.00 15.29
N ILE A 212 6.72 0.45 14.94
CA ILE A 212 6.33 0.19 13.54
C ILE A 212 6.16 1.51 12.80
N VAL A 213 5.49 2.50 13.39
CA VAL A 213 5.30 3.84 12.78
C VAL A 213 6.64 4.51 12.52
N LYS A 214 7.55 4.53 13.51
CA LYS A 214 8.91 5.06 13.34
C LYS A 214 9.66 4.34 12.21
N SER A 215 9.55 3.01 12.14
CA SER A 215 10.15 2.20 11.08
C SER A 215 9.57 2.50 9.70
N CYS A 216 8.24 2.71 9.62
CA CYS A 216 7.55 3.11 8.39
C CYS A 216 8.06 4.46 7.90
N ILE A 217 8.15 5.45 8.79
CA ILE A 217 8.57 6.80 8.41
C ILE A 217 10.04 6.83 7.97
N SER A 218 10.94 6.18 8.73
CA SER A 218 12.36 6.07 8.35
C SER A 218 12.55 5.36 7.00
N THR A 219 11.79 4.28 6.76
CA THR A 219 11.83 3.56 5.48
C THR A 219 11.27 4.42 4.33
N ALA A 220 10.20 5.17 4.56
CA ALA A 220 9.62 6.07 3.56
C ALA A 220 10.58 7.22 3.20
N ALA A 221 11.27 7.81 4.19
CA ALA A 221 12.29 8.82 3.96
C ALA A 221 13.42 8.28 3.06
N SER A 222 13.94 7.09 3.36
CA SER A 222 14.96 6.42 2.54
C SER A 222 14.46 6.14 1.10
N ALA A 223 13.19 5.74 0.98
CA ALA A 223 12.54 5.52 -0.31
C ALA A 223 12.41 6.83 -1.11
N ASN A 224 12.06 7.94 -0.48
CA ASN A 224 11.98 9.25 -1.12
C ASN A 224 13.34 9.71 -1.66
N THR A 225 14.43 9.51 -0.91
CA THR A 225 15.79 9.77 -1.42
C THR A 225 16.09 8.97 -2.68
N GLN A 226 15.77 7.67 -2.69
CA GLN A 226 15.95 6.84 -3.87
C GLN A 226 15.04 7.25 -5.03
N ALA A 227 13.83 7.74 -4.75
CA ALA A 227 12.92 8.27 -5.78
C ALA A 227 13.54 9.49 -6.47
N ARG A 228 14.16 10.41 -5.71
CA ARG A 228 14.91 11.55 -6.27
C ARG A 228 15.98 11.08 -7.26
N GLU A 229 16.78 10.08 -6.85
CA GLU A 229 17.84 9.53 -7.71
C GLU A 229 17.27 8.87 -8.98
N ILE A 230 16.13 8.18 -8.87
CA ILE A 230 15.46 7.60 -10.05
C ILE A 230 15.04 8.71 -11.02
N ILE A 231 14.42 9.79 -10.54
CA ILE A 231 14.03 10.94 -11.37
C ILE A 231 15.25 11.58 -12.05
N LYS A 232 16.36 11.76 -11.32
CA LYS A 232 17.63 12.22 -11.89
C LYS A 232 18.13 11.35 -13.04
N HIS A 233 18.04 10.03 -12.88
CA HIS A 233 18.39 9.11 -13.97
C HIS A 233 17.39 9.14 -15.13
N MET A 234 16.10 9.36 -14.87
CA MET A 234 15.09 9.55 -15.92
C MET A 234 15.34 10.83 -16.72
N ALA A 235 15.68 11.94 -16.06
CA ALA A 235 16.12 13.19 -16.68
C ALA A 235 17.34 12.97 -17.58
N SER A 236 18.43 12.41 -17.03
CA SER A 236 19.67 12.16 -17.78
C SER A 236 19.47 11.20 -18.96
N THR A 237 18.60 10.19 -18.81
CA THR A 237 18.27 9.26 -19.89
C THR A 237 17.51 10.00 -21.00
N SER A 238 16.51 10.79 -20.65
CA SER A 238 15.71 11.58 -21.62
C SER A 238 16.60 12.60 -22.35
N ARG A 239 17.51 13.27 -21.64
CA ARG A 239 18.49 14.20 -22.21
C ARG A 239 19.48 13.51 -23.16
N SER A 240 19.87 12.27 -22.85
CA SER A 240 20.73 11.49 -23.74
C SER A 240 19.99 11.09 -25.02
N GLN A 241 18.70 10.75 -24.90
CA GLN A 241 17.86 10.43 -26.06
C GLN A 241 17.68 11.64 -26.97
N SER A 242 17.47 12.84 -26.42
CA SER A 242 17.31 14.05 -27.23
C SER A 242 18.58 14.49 -27.99
N GLN A 243 19.72 13.85 -27.73
CA GLN A 243 20.99 14.12 -28.42
C GLN A 243 21.28 13.12 -29.55
N GLU A 244 20.39 12.16 -29.80
CA GLU A 244 20.55 11.19 -30.89
C GLU A 244 20.05 11.78 -32.21
N SER A 245 20.90 11.78 -33.24
CA SER A 245 20.66 12.43 -34.53
C SER A 245 19.57 11.79 -35.38
N ASP A 246 19.19 10.54 -35.08
CA ASP A 246 18.40 9.69 -35.98
C ASP A 246 16.94 9.55 -35.53
N GLN A 247 16.48 10.36 -34.57
CA GLN A 247 15.10 10.33 -34.06
C GLN A 247 14.17 11.21 -34.91
N ASP A 248 12.90 10.80 -35.02
CA ASP A 248 11.85 11.64 -35.59
C ASP A 248 11.59 12.87 -34.70
N SER A 249 11.00 13.92 -35.28
CA SER A 249 10.75 15.20 -34.59
C SER A 249 9.94 15.05 -33.31
N ASP A 250 8.94 14.18 -33.31
CA ASP A 250 8.00 14.03 -32.20
C ASP A 250 8.67 13.29 -31.03
N THR A 251 9.44 12.25 -31.33
CA THR A 251 10.26 11.53 -30.35
C THR A 251 11.32 12.45 -29.74
N LEU A 252 11.98 13.28 -30.57
CA LEU A 252 12.96 14.26 -30.11
C LEU A 252 12.32 15.29 -29.17
N ASN A 253 11.21 15.90 -29.59
CA ASN A 253 10.48 16.89 -28.78
C ASN A 253 10.03 16.30 -27.44
N LEU A 254 9.51 15.06 -27.45
CA LEU A 254 9.11 14.37 -26.22
C LEU A 254 10.29 14.06 -25.30
N ALA A 255 11.46 13.72 -25.85
CA ALA A 255 12.67 13.48 -25.07
C ALA A 255 13.17 14.77 -24.40
N ILE A 256 13.13 15.90 -25.11
CA ILE A 256 13.46 17.23 -24.57
C ILE A 256 12.49 17.60 -23.44
N ALA A 257 11.19 17.54 -23.72
CA ALA A 257 10.14 17.86 -22.74
C ALA A 257 10.25 17.03 -21.46
N ARG A 258 10.55 15.72 -21.60
CA ARG A 258 10.82 14.83 -20.45
C ARG A 258 12.05 15.22 -19.66
N ALA A 259 13.15 15.54 -20.33
CA ALA A 259 14.38 15.93 -19.64
C ALA A 259 14.14 17.19 -18.79
N GLU A 260 13.56 18.23 -19.39
CA GLU A 260 13.26 19.51 -18.73
C GLU A 260 12.26 19.33 -17.60
N PHE A 261 11.19 18.57 -17.84
CA PHE A 261 10.20 18.26 -16.81
C PHE A 261 10.83 17.58 -15.60
N TYR A 262 11.60 16.50 -15.79
CA TYR A 262 12.22 15.80 -14.67
C TYR A 262 13.32 16.60 -13.97
N GLU A 263 14.06 17.46 -14.69
CA GLU A 263 15.01 18.40 -14.09
C GLU A 263 14.28 19.41 -13.19
N SER A 264 13.18 20.00 -13.67
CA SER A 264 12.37 20.93 -12.88
C SER A 264 11.80 20.31 -11.60
N LEU A 265 11.43 19.02 -11.62
CA LEU A 265 11.00 18.30 -10.42
C LEU A 265 12.11 18.22 -9.36
N LEU A 266 13.38 18.05 -9.76
CA LEU A 266 14.50 17.93 -8.83
C LEU A 266 14.81 19.25 -8.11
N ASP A 267 14.47 20.38 -8.72
CA ASP A 267 14.61 21.71 -8.15
C ASP A 267 13.52 22.02 -7.10
N SER A 268 12.43 21.24 -7.09
CA SER A 268 11.38 21.37 -6.07
C SER A 268 11.84 20.87 -4.70
N ALA A 269 11.48 21.64 -3.65
CA ALA A 269 11.65 21.22 -2.27
C ALA A 269 10.91 19.90 -1.98
N ILE A 270 9.72 19.71 -2.60
CA ILE A 270 8.90 18.51 -2.48
C ILE A 270 8.67 17.96 -3.90
N ILE A 271 9.50 16.99 -4.32
CA ILE A 271 9.56 16.44 -5.69
C ILE A 271 8.21 15.98 -6.25
N PHE A 272 7.25 15.62 -5.40
CA PHE A 272 5.95 15.10 -5.83
C PHE A 272 4.77 15.95 -5.37
N ALA A 273 4.99 17.19 -4.88
CA ALA A 273 3.90 18.06 -4.46
C ALA A 273 2.89 18.24 -5.60
N GLU A 274 1.60 18.10 -5.27
CA GLU A 274 0.48 18.25 -6.22
C GLU A 274 0.43 17.18 -7.33
N THR A 275 1.26 16.14 -7.24
CA THR A 275 1.27 15.04 -8.22
C THR A 275 0.55 13.81 -7.66
N SER A 276 0.18 12.87 -8.53
CA SER A 276 -0.39 11.60 -8.07
C SER A 276 0.58 10.72 -7.27
N LEU A 277 1.88 11.04 -7.24
CA LEU A 277 2.87 10.33 -6.41
C LEU A 277 3.11 11.01 -5.05
N ALA A 278 2.36 12.06 -4.72
CA ALA A 278 2.44 12.73 -3.43
C ALA A 278 2.03 11.78 -2.30
N HIS A 279 2.76 11.86 -1.18
CA HIS A 279 2.44 11.19 0.08
C HIS A 279 2.40 12.23 1.21
N PRO A 280 1.37 13.12 1.21
CA PRO A 280 1.36 14.32 2.05
C PRO A 280 1.41 14.01 3.54
N PHE A 281 0.76 12.94 3.99
CA PHE A 281 0.72 12.59 5.41
C PHE A 281 2.05 12.02 5.91
N LEU A 282 2.75 11.28 5.05
CA LEU A 282 4.12 10.86 5.37
C LEU A 282 5.07 12.05 5.38
N ASN A 283 4.93 13.01 4.48
CA ASN A 283 5.78 14.21 4.49
C ASN A 283 5.60 15.00 5.80
N GLU A 284 4.36 15.23 6.23
CA GLU A 284 4.08 15.88 7.52
C GLU A 284 4.63 15.06 8.70
N ALA A 285 4.49 13.73 8.67
CA ALA A 285 5.03 12.86 9.71
C ALA A 285 6.58 12.84 9.74
N ILE A 286 7.23 12.91 8.58
CA ILE A 286 8.69 13.04 8.44
C ILE A 286 9.14 14.37 9.03
N GLU A 287 8.49 15.48 8.66
CA GLU A 287 8.82 16.82 9.18
C GLU A 287 8.70 16.88 10.71
N LYS A 288 7.63 16.31 11.27
CA LYS A 288 7.44 16.22 12.73
C LYS A 288 8.50 15.37 13.42
N LEU A 289 8.98 14.29 12.80
CA LEU A 289 10.03 13.44 13.37
C LEU A 289 11.40 14.11 13.30
N VAL A 290 11.76 14.70 12.16
CA VAL A 290 13.04 15.39 11.96
C VAL A 290 13.11 16.65 12.83
N GLY A 291 12.05 17.46 12.86
CA GLY A 291 12.00 18.67 13.68
C GLY A 291 12.05 18.42 15.20
N LYS A 292 11.63 17.24 15.67
CA LYS A 292 11.79 16.84 17.07
C LYS A 292 13.22 16.46 17.43
N SER A 293 13.98 15.90 16.48
CA SER A 293 15.39 15.54 16.70
C SER A 293 16.24 16.78 16.95
N ASP A 294 16.05 17.84 16.17
CA ASP A 294 16.80 19.10 16.32
C ASP A 294 16.48 19.86 17.62
N SER A 295 15.32 19.60 18.24
CA SER A 295 14.95 20.19 19.54
C SER A 295 15.53 19.43 20.74
N LEU A 296 15.80 18.12 20.62
CA LEU A 296 16.31 17.30 21.73
C LEU A 296 17.83 17.43 21.91
N GLU A 297 18.58 17.82 20.88
CA GLU A 297 20.04 18.05 20.99
C GLU A 297 20.40 19.39 21.66
N LYS A 298 19.43 20.27 21.95
CA LYS A 298 19.68 21.57 22.60
C LYS A 298 19.46 21.59 24.11
N ASP A 299 18.89 20.54 24.69
CA ASP A 299 18.57 20.48 26.12
C ASP A 299 19.64 19.76 26.97
N ASP A 300 20.72 19.24 26.35
CA ASP A 300 21.85 18.60 27.05
C ASP A 300 23.06 19.54 27.30
N GLU A 301 22.99 20.80 26.87
CA GLU A 301 23.95 21.83 27.29
C GLU A 301 23.33 22.70 28.39
N ILE A 302 23.89 22.60 29.61
CA ILE A 302 23.71 23.41 30.83
C ILE A 302 23.21 22.53 32.00
N ILE A 303 24.15 21.82 32.65
CA ILE A 303 24.47 21.96 34.09
C ILE A 303 25.96 21.60 34.29
N ILE A 304 26.85 22.60 34.33
CA ILE A 304 28.10 22.56 35.10
C ILE A 304 28.16 23.83 35.94
#